data_AF-H5XPV0-F1
#
_entry.id   AF-H5XPV0-F1
#
_cell.length_a   1.000
_cell.length_b   1.000
_cell.length_c   1.000
_cell.angle_alpha   90.00
_cell.angle_beta   90.00
_cell.angle_gamma   90.00
#
_symmetry.space_group_name_H-M   'P 1'
#
loop_
_entity.id
_entity.type
_entity.pdbx_description
1 polymer ?
#
loop_
_entity_poly.entity_id
_entity_poly.type
_entity_poly.pdbx_seq_one_letter_code
_entity_poly.pdbx_strand_id
1 'polypeptide(L)'
;MATRATPRSARRRVEVVEAADMFYVGAYWGPRVESANECARRLALCLSQLGVVHPALATWFRKGRSKSAASGNPVATSVDVLEAMLVGGRDRTDVDGRVISELGFSVSLWNKNPVPVSFSTTCGASPATSSVKNYFTLELPEPVGAAAELYDPGVARSFFAR
;
A
#
# COMPACT_ATOMS: atom_id res chain seq x y z
N MET A 1 -3.11 24.02 -64.37
CA MET A 1 -2.38 22.78 -64.02
C MET A 1 -2.58 22.57 -62.51
N ALA A 2 -3.55 21.74 -62.12
CA ALA A 2 -3.96 21.57 -60.72
C ALA A 2 -3.34 20.28 -60.14
N THR A 3 -2.53 20.41 -59.09
CA THR A 3 -1.85 19.28 -58.43
C THR A 3 -2.80 18.65 -57.41
N ARG A 4 -3.21 17.39 -57.64
CA ARG A 4 -3.97 16.57 -56.68
C ARG A 4 -3.04 16.11 -55.55
N ALA A 5 -3.36 16.47 -54.31
CA ALA A 5 -2.75 15.86 -53.13
C ALA A 5 -3.39 14.51 -52.84
N THR A 6 -2.57 13.48 -52.60
CA THR A 6 -3.00 12.13 -52.20
C THR A 6 -3.10 12.08 -50.67
N PRO A 7 -4.17 11.55 -50.05
CA PRO A 7 -4.25 11.50 -48.60
C PRO A 7 -3.34 10.38 -48.06
N ARG A 8 -2.42 10.76 -47.17
CA ARG A 8 -1.50 9.86 -46.48
C ARG A 8 -2.28 9.16 -45.36
N SER A 9 -2.61 7.89 -45.57
CA SER A 9 -3.26 7.01 -44.59
C SER A 9 -2.48 7.01 -43.27
N ALA A 10 -3.07 7.56 -42.21
CA ALA A 10 -2.55 7.48 -40.85
C ALA A 10 -2.76 6.05 -40.32
N ARG A 11 -1.69 5.26 -40.22
CA ARG A 11 -1.72 4.01 -39.47
C ARG A 11 -1.89 4.34 -37.98
N ARG A 12 -3.04 3.99 -37.41
CA ARG A 12 -3.29 4.06 -35.98
C ARG A 12 -2.34 3.07 -35.30
N ARG A 13 -1.41 3.58 -34.48
CA ARG A 13 -0.52 2.75 -33.65
C ARG A 13 -1.41 2.08 -32.60
N VAL A 14 -1.56 0.77 -32.70
CA VAL A 14 -2.17 -0.04 -31.64
C VAL A 14 -1.08 -0.19 -30.59
N GLU A 15 -1.16 0.59 -29.52
CA GLU A 15 -0.39 0.30 -28.30
C GLU A 15 -1.07 -0.89 -27.63
N VAL A 16 -0.39 -2.03 -27.69
CA VAL A 16 -0.73 -3.17 -26.85
C VAL A 16 -0.36 -2.76 -25.44
N VAL A 17 -1.37 -2.40 -24.65
CA VAL A 17 -1.20 -2.23 -23.20
C VAL A 17 -1.15 -3.63 -22.62
N GLU A 18 0.06 -4.14 -22.42
CA GLU A 18 0.28 -5.38 -21.70
C GLU A 18 -0.25 -5.17 -20.27
N ALA A 19 -1.25 -5.95 -19.88
CA ALA A 19 -1.80 -5.88 -18.54
C ALA A 19 -0.73 -6.39 -17.58
N ALA A 20 -0.11 -5.50 -16.81
CA ALA A 20 0.86 -5.88 -15.80
C ALA A 20 0.16 -6.75 -14.74
N ASP A 21 0.73 -7.92 -14.46
CA ASP A 21 0.26 -8.77 -13.37
C ASP A 21 0.43 -8.04 -12.03
N MET A 22 -0.59 -8.13 -11.17
CA MET A 22 -0.56 -7.53 -9.83
C MET A 22 -0.25 -8.60 -8.79
N PHE A 23 0.88 -8.46 -8.11
CA PHE A 23 1.30 -9.36 -7.05
C PHE A 23 1.09 -8.71 -5.70
N TYR A 24 0.57 -9.48 -4.73
CA TYR A 24 0.41 -8.98 -3.37
C TYR A 24 0.60 -10.09 -2.34
N VAL A 25 1.04 -9.69 -1.15
CA VAL A 25 1.07 -10.52 0.05
C VAL A 25 0.07 -9.93 1.02
N GLY A 26 -0.89 -10.75 1.48
CA GLY A 26 -1.96 -10.30 2.36
C GLY A 26 -2.07 -11.13 3.62
N ALA A 27 -2.25 -10.46 4.75
CA ALA A 27 -2.70 -11.05 6.01
C ALA A 27 -4.09 -10.51 6.33
N TYR A 28 -5.01 -11.38 6.68
CA TYR A 28 -6.42 -11.06 6.93
C TYR A 28 -6.87 -11.68 8.24
N TRP A 29 -7.68 -10.95 9.00
CA TRP A 29 -8.24 -11.46 10.25
C TRP A 29 -9.66 -10.96 10.51
N GLY A 30 -10.35 -11.68 11.38
CA GLY A 30 -11.72 -11.37 11.77
C GLY A 30 -11.84 -10.08 12.59
N PRO A 31 -13.06 -9.77 13.08
CA PRO A 31 -13.31 -8.65 13.97
C PRO A 31 -12.35 -8.65 15.17
N ARG A 32 -11.72 -7.51 15.41
CA ARG A 32 -10.84 -7.31 16.58
C ARG A 32 -10.89 -5.85 16.98
N VAL A 33 -11.66 -5.57 18.02
CA VAL A 33 -11.79 -4.21 18.58
C VAL A 33 -10.50 -3.86 19.30
N GLU A 34 -9.87 -2.77 18.89
CA GLU A 34 -8.60 -2.28 19.43
C GLU A 34 -8.60 -0.75 19.41
N SER A 35 -7.88 -0.14 20.34
CA SER A 35 -7.57 1.28 20.28
C SER A 35 -6.59 1.60 19.14
N ALA A 36 -6.54 2.86 18.70
CA ALA A 36 -5.58 3.31 17.70
C ALA A 36 -4.12 3.06 18.14
N ASN A 37 -3.83 3.22 19.44
CA ASN A 37 -2.51 2.96 20.01
C ASN A 37 -2.12 1.47 19.92
N GLU A 38 -3.04 0.56 20.22
CA GLU A 38 -2.79 -0.89 20.11
C GLU A 38 -2.56 -1.33 18.67
N CYS A 39 -3.32 -0.75 17.73
CA CYS A 39 -3.09 -0.93 16.30
C CYS A 39 -1.73 -0.38 15.86
N ALA A 40 -1.36 0.82 16.32
CA ALA A 40 -0.09 1.46 16.00
C ALA A 40 1.11 0.67 16.52
N ARG A 41 1.05 0.09 17.73
CA ARG A 41 2.10 -0.79 18.26
C ARG A 41 2.34 -2.01 17.38
N ARG A 42 1.25 -2.67 16.94
CA ARG A 42 1.34 -3.84 16.05
C ARG A 42 1.88 -3.46 14.67
N LEU A 43 1.42 -2.35 14.13
CA LEU A 43 1.91 -1.85 12.85
C LEU A 43 3.39 -1.46 12.92
N ALA A 44 3.83 -0.76 13.96
CA ALA A 44 5.23 -0.41 14.17
C ALA A 44 6.13 -1.66 14.20
N LEU A 45 5.71 -2.68 14.98
CA LEU A 45 6.42 -3.95 15.04
C LEU A 45 6.48 -4.62 13.67
N CYS A 46 5.34 -4.74 12.97
CA CYS A 46 5.28 -5.31 11.62
C CYS A 46 6.24 -4.61 10.65
N LEU A 47 6.19 -3.27 10.57
CA LEU A 47 7.05 -2.50 9.66
C LEU A 47 8.54 -2.64 10.00
N SER A 48 8.88 -2.67 11.29
CA SER A 48 10.27 -2.92 11.71
C SER A 48 10.76 -4.31 11.30
N GLN A 49 9.93 -5.34 11.41
CA GLN A 49 10.26 -6.69 10.98
C GLN A 49 10.41 -6.77 9.46
N LEU A 50 9.54 -6.10 8.70
CA LEU A 50 9.66 -6.02 7.24
C LEU A 50 10.97 -5.35 6.81
N GLY A 51 11.38 -4.27 7.49
CA GLY A 51 12.65 -3.59 7.19
C GLY A 51 13.90 -4.46 7.43
N VAL A 52 13.81 -5.45 8.32
CA VAL A 52 14.88 -6.44 8.53
C VAL A 52 14.91 -7.48 7.40
N VAL A 53 13.75 -7.82 6.84
CA VAL A 53 13.63 -8.83 5.78
C VAL A 53 14.21 -8.32 4.47
N HIS A 54 13.90 -7.07 4.10
CA HIS A 54 14.42 -6.50 2.86
C HIS A 54 14.56 -4.97 2.95
N PRO A 55 15.68 -4.38 2.47
CA PRO A 55 15.90 -2.93 2.53
C PRO A 55 14.81 -2.08 1.87
N ALA A 56 14.19 -2.57 0.79
CA ALA A 56 13.09 -1.87 0.12
C ALA A 56 11.80 -1.75 0.97
N LEU A 57 11.71 -2.48 2.09
CA LEU A 57 10.59 -2.47 3.02
C LEU A 57 10.90 -1.72 4.33
N ALA A 58 12.09 -1.11 4.43
CA ALA A 58 12.56 -0.44 5.64
C ALA A 58 12.12 1.04 5.75
N THR A 59 11.78 1.68 4.63
CA THR A 59 11.47 3.11 4.59
C THR A 59 10.18 3.37 3.84
N TRP A 60 9.32 4.21 4.43
CA TRP A 60 7.97 4.47 3.94
C TRP A 60 7.71 5.96 3.80
N PHE A 61 6.85 6.33 2.87
CA PHE A 61 6.49 7.70 2.52
C PHE A 61 4.97 7.82 2.40
N ARG A 62 4.44 9.03 2.62
CA ARG A 62 3.03 9.31 2.31
C ARG A 62 2.80 9.32 0.81
N LYS A 63 1.69 8.75 0.38
CA LYS A 63 1.22 8.90 -1.01
C LYS A 63 0.69 10.31 -1.18
N GLY A 64 1.37 11.12 -1.98
CA GLY A 64 0.87 12.44 -2.37
C GLY A 64 -0.23 12.32 -3.42
N ARG A 65 -1.23 13.20 -3.38
CA ARG A 65 -2.18 13.37 -4.51
C ARG A 65 -1.51 13.92 -5.78
N SER A 66 -0.28 14.40 -5.67
CA SER A 66 0.60 14.83 -6.76
C SER A 66 2.05 14.50 -6.40
N LYS A 67 2.97 14.50 -7.39
CA LYS A 67 4.43 14.37 -7.15
C LYS A 67 4.95 15.42 -6.16
N SER A 68 4.37 16.63 -6.15
CA SER A 68 4.72 17.71 -5.21
C SER A 68 4.12 17.55 -3.81
N ALA A 69 2.97 16.87 -3.69
CA ALA A 69 2.33 16.59 -2.40
C ALA A 69 2.86 15.32 -1.72
N ALA A 70 3.64 14.51 -2.43
CA ALA A 70 4.35 13.40 -1.83
C ALA A 70 5.47 13.98 -0.98
N SER A 71 5.35 13.89 0.35
CA SER A 71 6.37 14.31 1.29
C SER A 71 7.74 13.83 0.81
N GLY A 72 8.68 14.76 0.65
CA GLY A 72 10.07 14.43 0.34
C GLY A 72 10.71 13.57 1.43
N ASN A 73 10.24 13.74 2.67
CA ASN A 73 10.76 13.08 3.86
C ASN A 73 10.02 11.76 4.15
N PRO A 74 10.77 10.74 4.62
CA PRO A 74 10.18 9.48 5.06
C PRO A 74 9.28 9.70 6.29
N VAL A 75 8.27 8.83 6.40
CA VAL A 75 7.41 8.75 7.57
C VAL A 75 8.15 8.00 8.66
N ALA A 76 8.23 8.59 9.85
CA ALA A 76 8.68 7.86 11.03
C ALA A 76 7.66 6.75 11.37
N THR A 77 8.13 5.52 11.56
CA THR A 77 7.30 4.35 11.92
C THR A 77 7.19 4.16 13.43
N SER A 78 7.35 5.23 14.20
CA SER A 78 7.14 5.21 15.65
C SER A 78 5.65 5.11 15.97
N VAL A 79 5.33 4.58 17.16
CA VAL A 79 3.95 4.31 17.58
C VAL A 79 3.10 5.58 17.57
N ASP A 80 3.62 6.70 18.05
CA ASP A 80 2.92 7.99 18.13
C ASP A 80 2.57 8.53 16.73
N VAL A 81 3.49 8.45 15.78
CA VAL A 81 3.28 8.92 14.41
C VAL A 81 2.27 8.02 13.69
N LEU A 82 2.40 6.71 13.85
CA LEU A 82 1.48 5.74 13.24
C LEU A 82 0.08 5.83 13.85
N GLU A 83 -0.03 6.04 15.16
CA GLU A 83 -1.32 6.27 15.84
C GLU A 83 -2.01 7.51 15.27
N ALA A 84 -1.30 8.63 15.16
CA ALA A 84 -1.86 9.85 14.58
C ALA A 84 -2.34 9.64 13.13
N MET A 85 -1.61 8.83 12.34
CA MET A 85 -2.01 8.50 10.97
C MET A 85 -3.24 7.59 10.92
N LEU A 86 -3.30 6.56 11.75
CA LEU A 86 -4.46 5.66 11.88
C LEU A 86 -5.71 6.42 12.32
N VAL A 87 -5.58 7.32 13.31
CA VAL A 87 -6.65 8.22 13.74
C VAL A 87 -7.11 9.14 12.61
N GLY A 88 -6.20 9.56 11.74
CA GLY A 88 -6.50 10.35 10.54
C GLY A 88 -7.22 9.56 9.44
N GLY A 89 -6.98 8.26 9.34
CA GLY A 89 -7.58 7.37 8.34
C GLY A 89 -8.85 6.65 8.79
N ARG A 90 -9.56 7.19 9.78
CA ARG A 90 -10.90 6.71 10.15
C ARG A 90 -11.92 7.06 9.07
N ASP A 91 -12.73 6.08 8.71
CA ASP A 91 -13.86 6.30 7.82
C ASP A 91 -14.92 7.19 8.47
N ARG A 92 -15.52 8.05 7.64
CA ARG A 92 -16.56 8.99 8.05
C ARG A 92 -17.74 8.91 7.10
N THR A 93 -18.93 9.12 7.63
CA THR A 93 -20.16 9.19 6.84
C THR A 93 -20.14 10.39 5.89
N ASP A 94 -20.63 10.22 4.67
CA ASP A 94 -20.62 11.28 3.65
C ASP A 94 -21.54 12.48 4.00
N VAL A 95 -22.62 12.23 4.73
CA VAL A 95 -23.67 13.24 4.98
C VAL A 95 -23.29 14.21 6.11
N ASP A 96 -22.79 13.71 7.24
CA ASP A 96 -22.51 14.53 8.42
C ASP A 96 -21.11 14.32 9.03
N GLY A 97 -20.21 13.61 8.33
CA GLY A 97 -18.81 13.48 8.70
C GLY A 97 -18.53 12.76 10.03
N ARG A 98 -19.52 12.04 10.58
CA ARG A 98 -19.35 11.23 11.79
C ARG A 98 -18.43 10.06 11.52
N VAL A 99 -17.58 9.76 12.49
CA VAL A 99 -16.69 8.59 12.44
C VAL A 99 -17.53 7.32 12.49
N ILE A 100 -17.24 6.39 11.58
CA ILE A 100 -17.83 5.05 11.54
C ILE A 100 -16.89 4.10 12.28
N SER A 101 -17.02 4.02 13.60
CA SER A 101 -16.08 3.30 14.47
C SER A 101 -15.92 1.82 14.14
N GLU A 102 -16.97 1.17 13.64
CA GLU A 102 -16.97 -0.25 13.27
C GLU A 102 -16.05 -0.58 12.08
N LEU A 103 -15.66 0.41 11.28
CA LEU A 103 -14.70 0.26 10.17
C LEU A 103 -13.24 0.38 10.63
N GLY A 104 -13.02 0.78 11.89
CA GLY A 104 -11.70 0.86 12.51
C GLY A 104 -10.84 2.00 11.95
N PHE A 105 -9.56 1.69 11.72
CA PHE A 105 -8.54 2.64 11.32
C PHE A 105 -7.81 2.13 10.07
N SER A 106 -7.47 3.04 9.16
CA SER A 106 -6.72 2.70 7.96
C SER A 106 -5.50 3.58 7.75
N VAL A 107 -4.48 3.03 7.10
CA VAL A 107 -3.33 3.80 6.61
C VAL A 107 -2.70 3.09 5.42
N SER A 108 -2.23 3.87 4.45
CA SER A 108 -1.47 3.38 3.30
C SER A 108 -0.23 4.21 3.05
N LEU A 109 0.91 3.54 2.88
CA LEU A 109 2.21 4.16 2.59
C LEU A 109 2.87 3.47 1.40
N TRP A 110 3.91 4.08 0.86
CA TRP A 110 4.71 3.53 -0.25
C TRP A 110 6.19 3.82 -0.04
N ASN A 111 7.08 3.02 -0.62
CA ASN A 111 8.52 3.08 -0.32
C ASN A 111 9.32 4.08 -1.19
N LYS A 112 8.68 4.76 -2.17
CA LYS A 112 9.33 5.71 -3.11
C LYS A 112 10.61 5.15 -3.76
N ASN A 113 10.67 3.84 -3.99
CA ASN A 113 11.84 3.12 -4.48
C ASN A 113 11.67 2.76 -5.97
N PRO A 114 12.77 2.62 -6.75
CA PRO A 114 12.75 1.97 -8.07
C PRO A 114 12.08 0.58 -8.10
N VAL A 115 12.06 -0.14 -6.97
CA VAL A 115 11.25 -1.33 -6.72
C VAL A 115 9.99 -0.88 -5.95
N PRO A 116 8.92 -0.44 -6.65
CA PRO A 116 7.80 0.21 -6.00
C PRO A 116 7.01 -0.80 -5.18
N VAL A 117 7.01 -0.59 -3.86
CA VAL A 117 6.17 -1.36 -2.92
C VAL A 117 5.26 -0.40 -2.19
N SER A 118 3.99 -0.77 -2.08
CA SER A 118 3.02 -0.09 -1.25
C SER A 118 2.51 -1.04 -0.16
N PHE A 119 2.12 -0.49 0.99
CA PHE A 119 1.30 -1.24 1.92
C PHE A 119 0.01 -0.51 2.22
N SER A 120 -1.02 -1.29 2.52
CA SER A 120 -2.28 -0.80 3.07
C SER A 120 -2.71 -1.68 4.21
N THR A 121 -3.30 -1.07 5.23
CA THR A 121 -3.85 -1.81 6.36
C THR A 121 -5.16 -1.19 6.83
N THR A 122 -6.07 -2.07 7.24
CA THR A 122 -7.22 -1.72 8.08
C THR A 122 -7.15 -2.57 9.34
N CYS A 123 -7.34 -1.95 10.49
CA CYS A 123 -7.23 -2.60 11.80
C CYS A 123 -8.22 -1.99 12.80
N GLY A 124 -8.52 -2.70 13.89
CA GLY A 124 -9.52 -2.26 14.86
C GLY A 124 -10.97 -2.37 14.38
N ALA A 125 -11.20 -2.89 13.17
CA ALA A 125 -12.53 -3.03 12.59
C ALA A 125 -13.29 -4.18 13.25
N SER A 126 -14.57 -3.95 13.48
CA SER A 126 -15.52 -4.94 13.99
C SER A 126 -16.91 -4.65 13.43
N PRO A 127 -17.09 -4.75 12.10
CA PRO A 127 -18.37 -4.51 11.45
C PRO A 127 -19.43 -5.49 11.94
N ALA A 128 -20.69 -5.05 11.95
CA ALA A 128 -21.83 -5.94 12.27
C ALA A 128 -22.00 -7.08 11.25
N THR A 129 -21.44 -6.95 10.05
CA THR A 129 -21.44 -7.99 9.02
C THR A 129 -20.19 -8.87 9.13
N SER A 130 -20.30 -10.17 8.83
CA SER A 130 -19.20 -11.14 8.90
C SER A 130 -18.12 -10.97 7.82
N SER A 131 -18.00 -9.76 7.24
CA SER A 131 -16.99 -9.47 6.22
C SER A 131 -15.63 -9.28 6.86
N VAL A 132 -14.61 -9.90 6.28
CA VAL A 132 -13.21 -9.62 6.63
C VAL A 132 -12.92 -8.15 6.30
N LYS A 133 -12.70 -7.33 7.33
CA LYS A 133 -12.33 -5.92 7.17
C LYS A 133 -10.91 -5.63 7.62
N ASN A 134 -10.37 -6.42 8.54
CA ASN A 134 -9.01 -6.19 9.00
C ASN A 134 -8.01 -6.91 8.09
N TYR A 135 -7.00 -6.16 7.65
CA TYR A 135 -5.96 -6.68 6.77
C TYR A 135 -4.66 -5.88 6.89
N PHE A 136 -3.59 -6.51 6.42
CA PHE A 136 -2.35 -5.86 6.02
C PHE A 136 -1.93 -6.46 4.68
N THR A 137 -1.74 -5.61 3.67
CA THR A 137 -1.34 -6.04 2.33
C THR A 137 -0.10 -5.29 1.89
N LEU A 138 0.86 -6.01 1.31
CA LEU A 138 1.94 -5.47 0.49
C LEU A 138 1.58 -5.65 -0.97
N GLU A 139 1.59 -4.57 -1.73
CA GLU A 139 1.53 -4.59 -3.18
C GLU A 139 2.96 -4.62 -3.70
N LEU A 140 3.30 -5.69 -4.43
CA LEU A 140 4.64 -5.98 -4.90
C LEU A 140 4.75 -5.72 -6.40
N PRO A 141 5.90 -5.24 -6.89
CA PRO A 141 6.15 -5.09 -8.31
C PRO A 141 6.37 -6.46 -8.96
N GLU A 142 6.24 -6.53 -10.28
CA GLU A 142 6.59 -7.72 -11.06
C GLU A 142 7.99 -8.24 -10.69
N PRO A 143 8.21 -9.57 -10.58
CA PRO A 143 9.46 -10.17 -10.10
C PRO A 143 10.60 -10.09 -11.14
N VAL A 144 10.95 -8.88 -11.59
CA VAL A 144 11.99 -8.62 -12.59
C VAL A 144 13.11 -7.74 -12.02
N GLY A 145 14.34 -8.01 -12.43
CA GLY A 145 15.52 -7.27 -11.95
C GLY A 145 15.63 -7.29 -10.42
N ALA A 146 15.84 -6.12 -9.80
CA ALA A 146 15.96 -5.99 -8.36
C ALA A 146 14.68 -6.35 -7.58
N ALA A 147 13.50 -6.38 -8.24
CA ALA A 147 12.27 -6.81 -7.60
C ALA A 147 12.21 -8.32 -7.35
N ALA A 148 12.96 -9.13 -8.13
CA ALA A 148 12.93 -10.58 -8.01
C ALA A 148 13.38 -11.08 -6.62
N GLU A 149 14.26 -10.34 -5.94
CA GLU A 149 14.73 -10.66 -4.59
C GLU A 149 13.62 -10.67 -3.56
N LEU A 150 12.56 -9.87 -3.74
CA LEU A 150 11.38 -9.87 -2.85
C LEU A 150 10.57 -11.18 -2.92
N TYR A 151 10.77 -11.98 -3.97
CA TYR A 151 10.09 -13.24 -4.20
C TYR A 151 10.97 -14.45 -3.87
N ASP A 152 12.21 -14.23 -3.43
CA ASP A 152 13.12 -15.31 -3.05
C ASP A 152 12.59 -16.05 -1.80
N PRO A 153 12.39 -17.39 -1.86
CA PRO A 153 11.90 -18.15 -0.71
C PRO A 153 12.81 -18.07 0.54
N GLY A 154 14.11 -17.81 0.37
CA GLY A 154 15.05 -17.53 1.44
C GLY A 154 14.74 -16.23 2.19
N VAL A 155 14.29 -15.19 1.48
CA VAL A 155 13.77 -13.95 2.09
C VAL A 155 12.53 -14.27 2.93
N ALA A 156 11.60 -15.08 2.40
CA ALA A 156 10.42 -15.53 3.15
C ALA A 156 10.76 -16.43 4.36
N ARG A 157 11.82 -17.25 4.29
CA ARG A 157 12.24 -18.09 5.41
C ARG A 157 12.87 -17.30 6.56
N SER A 158 13.45 -16.13 6.28
CA SER A 158 14.03 -15.27 7.32
C SER A 158 13.00 -14.83 8.37
N PHE A 159 11.70 -14.86 8.06
CA PHE A 159 10.60 -14.59 9.00
C PHE A 159 10.48 -15.62 10.13
N PHE A 160 10.82 -16.88 9.88
CA PHE A 160 10.60 -18.00 10.80
C PHE A 160 11.87 -18.45 11.52
N ALA A 161 13.03 -17.94 11.13
CA ALA A 161 14.32 -18.31 11.71
C ALA A 161 14.62 -17.56 13.03
N ARG A 162 13.61 -16.97 13.68
CA ARG A 162 13.72 -16.15 14.89
C ARG A 162 12.69 -16.54 15.93
#